data_AF-A0A7K0MPY6-F1
#
_entry.id   AF-A0A7K0MPY6-F1
#
_cell.length_a   1.000
_cell.length_b   1.000
_cell.length_c   1.000
_cell.angle_alpha   90.00
_cell.angle_beta   90.00
_cell.angle_gamma   90.00
#
_symmetry.space_group_name_H-M   'P 1'
#
loop_
_entity.id
_entity.type
_entity.pdbx_description
1 polymer ?
#
loop_
_entity_poly.entity_id
_entity_poly.type
_entity_poly.pdbx_seq_one_letter_code
_entity_poly.pdbx_strand_id
1 'polypeptide(L)' 'MSAHSFAGNTAIVGIGATEFSKNSGRSELRLAVEAVKAAIDDAGIQPSDV' A
#
# COMPACT_ATOMS: atom_id res chain seq x y z
N MET A 1 -19.48 12.31 -21.58
CA MET A 1 -18.60 12.04 -20.42
C MET A 1 -17.80 10.80 -20.74
N SER A 2 -16.47 10.89 -20.82
CA SER A 2 -15.64 9.68 -20.87
C SER A 2 -15.60 9.11 -19.47
N ALA A 3 -16.22 7.95 -19.24
CA ALA A 3 -16.13 7.26 -17.96
C ALA A 3 -14.69 6.76 -17.78
N HIS A 4 -14.13 6.97 -16.59
CA HIS A 4 -12.81 6.41 -16.26
C HIS A 4 -12.88 4.88 -16.30
N SER A 5 -11.96 4.22 -16.99
CA SER A 5 -11.96 2.76 -17.21
C SER A 5 -11.89 1.91 -15.93
N PHE A 6 -11.40 2.50 -14.83
CA PHE A 6 -11.33 1.88 -13.51
C PHE A 6 -12.63 2.00 -12.69
N ALA A 7 -13.54 2.91 -13.04
CA ALA A 7 -14.76 3.14 -12.28
C ALA A 7 -15.68 1.91 -12.36
N GLY A 8 -16.03 1.33 -11.21
CA GLY A 8 -16.86 0.12 -11.10
C GLY A 8 -16.12 -1.21 -11.37
N ASN A 9 -14.84 -1.16 -11.79
CA ASN A 9 -14.03 -2.33 -12.11
C ASN A 9 -12.81 -2.52 -11.18
N THR A 10 -12.62 -1.62 -10.21
CA THR A 10 -11.46 -1.61 -9.32
C THR A 10 -11.91 -1.45 -7.88
N ALA A 11 -11.24 -2.14 -6.97
CA ALA A 11 -11.46 -2.04 -5.52
C ALA A 11 -10.13 -1.84 -4.79
N ILE A 12 -10.20 -1.18 -3.63
CA ILE A 12 -9.07 -1.11 -2.69
C ILE A 12 -9.18 -2.35 -1.80
N VAL A 13 -8.19 -3.23 -1.87
CA VAL A 13 -8.20 -4.52 -1.17
C VAL A 13 -7.34 -4.53 0.10
N GLY A 14 -6.41 -3.57 0.24
CA GLY A 14 -5.62 -3.41 1.46
C GLY A 14 -5.01 -2.02 1.58
N ILE A 15 -4.77 -1.57 2.82
CA ILE A 15 -4.17 -0.29 3.15
C ILE A 15 -3.08 -0.50 4.20
N GLY A 16 -1.89 0.07 3.95
CA GLY A 16 -0.76 -0.01 4.86
C GLY A 16 -0.19 1.37 5.17
N ALA A 17 0.25 1.55 6.41
CA ALA A 17 0.92 2.74 6.87
C ALA A 17 2.11 2.37 7.77
N THR A 18 3.09 3.25 7.83
CA THR A 18 4.16 3.13 8.83
C THR A 18 3.67 3.59 10.19
N GLU A 19 4.38 3.17 11.23
CA GLU A 19 4.29 3.81 12.53
C GLU A 19 4.66 5.32 12.43
N PHE A 20 3.84 6.19 13.01
CA PHE A 20 4.07 7.63 13.04
C PHE A 20 5.12 7.99 14.09
N SER A 21 6.27 8.49 13.64
CA SER A 21 7.37 8.90 14.51
C SER A 21 8.08 10.13 13.95
N LYS A 22 8.79 10.86 14.83
CA LYS A 22 9.71 11.94 14.43
C LYS A 22 11.12 11.37 14.40
N ASN A 23 11.93 11.76 13.41
CA ASN A 23 13.31 11.28 13.26
C ASN A 23 13.40 9.75 13.38
N SER A 24 12.64 9.04 12.54
CA SER A 24 12.43 7.60 12.62
C SER A 24 13.71 6.74 12.54
N GLY A 25 14.86 7.34 12.22
CA GLY A 25 16.15 6.67 12.03
C GLY A 25 16.17 5.72 10.84
N ARG A 26 15.12 5.73 10.02
CA ARG A 26 14.91 4.84 8.87
C ARG A 26 15.00 5.65 7.59
N SER A 27 15.51 5.02 6.53
CA SER A 27 15.44 5.60 5.19
C SER A 27 13.99 5.62 4.69
N GLU A 28 13.72 6.54 3.78
CA GLU A 28 12.43 6.68 3.11
C GLU A 28 12.07 5.40 2.35
N LEU A 29 13.05 4.73 1.73
CA LEU A 29 12.84 3.45 1.07
C LEU A 29 12.36 2.38 2.06
N ARG A 30 12.96 2.31 3.25
CA ARG A 30 12.52 1.37 4.29
C ARG A 30 11.10 1.68 4.75
N LEU A 31 10.77 2.95 4.96
CA LEU A 31 9.41 3.37 5.33
C LEU A 31 8.40 3.00 4.24
N ALA A 32 8.73 3.21 2.97
CA ALA A 32 7.87 2.82 1.85
C ALA A 32 7.64 1.31 1.82
N VAL A 33 8.68 0.50 1.99
CA VAL A 33 8.57 -0.97 2.00
C VAL A 33 7.77 -1.46 3.21
N GLU A 34 7.92 -0.85 4.39
CA GLU A 34 7.12 -1.16 5.58
C GLU A 34 5.62 -0.93 5.32
N ALA A 35 5.26 0.21 4.73
CA ALA A 35 3.88 0.52 4.38
C ALA A 35 3.32 -0.43 3.29
N VAL A 36 4.11 -0.72 2.25
CA VAL A 36 3.70 -1.65 1.17
C VAL A 36 3.48 -3.05 1.72
N LYS A 37 4.38 -3.54 2.58
CA LYS A 37 4.22 -4.85 3.21
C LYS A 37 2.96 -4.93 4.05
N ALA A 38 2.67 -3.90 4.85
CA ALA A 38 1.43 -3.84 5.62
C ALA A 38 0.18 -3.84 4.73
N ALA A 39 0.22 -3.15 3.58
CA ALA A 39 -0.89 -3.13 2.62
C ALA A 39 -1.11 -4.50 1.95
N ILE A 40 -0.03 -5.22 1.64
CA ILE A 40 -0.07 -6.58 1.10
C ILE A 40 -0.65 -7.55 2.14
N ASP A 41 -0.18 -7.45 3.40
CA ASP A 41 -0.67 -8.28 4.50
C ASP A 41 -2.17 -8.04 4.75
N ASP A 42 -2.63 -6.78 4.74
CA ASP A 42 -4.05 -6.39 4.87
C ASP A 42 -4.89 -6.89 3.69
N ALA A 43 -4.33 -6.84 2.47
CA ALA A 43 -4.97 -7.38 1.27
C ALA A 43 -5.06 -8.92 1.26
N GLY A 44 -4.32 -9.62 2.13
CA GLY A 44 -4.31 -11.07 2.20
C GLY A 44 -3.69 -11.76 0.98
N ILE A 45 -2.79 -11.07 0.27
CA ILE A 45 -2.10 -11.58 -0.92
C ILE A 45 -0.60 -11.80 -0.65
N GLN A 46 0.12 -12.42 -1.58
CA GLN A 46 1.57 -12.55 -1.52
C GLN A 46 2.26 -11.41 -2.30
N PRO A 47 3.50 -11.02 -1.94
CA PRO A 47 4.26 -10.03 -2.70
C PRO A 47 4.46 -10.38 -4.18
N SER A 48 4.41 -11.66 -4.55
CA SER A 48 4.50 -12.13 -5.93
C SER A 48 3.25 -11.87 -6.76
N ASP A 49 2.14 -11.47 -6.13
CA ASP A 49 0.86 -11.19 -6.80
C ASP A 49 0.78 -9.74 -7.32
N VAL A 50 1.82 -8.93 -7.11
CA VAL A 50 1.97 -7.51 -7.50
C VAL A 50 3.12 -7.34 -8.48
#